data_AF-A0A2V9SNM1-F1
#
_entry.id   AF-A0A2V9SNM1-F1
#
_cell.length_a   1.000
_cell.length_b   1.000
_cell.length_c   1.000
_cell.angle_alpha   90.00
_cell.angle_beta   90.00
_cell.angle_gamma   90.00
#
_symmetry.space_group_name_H-M   'P 1'
#
loop_
_entity.id
_entity.type
_entity.pdbx_description
1 polymer ?
#
loop_
_entity_poly.entity_id
_entity_poly.type
_entity_poly.pdbx_seq_one_letter_code
_entity_poly.pdbx_strand_id
1 'polypeptide(L)'
;MENVALPEKAATDRRRALGRGLESLLPGGTRVVPSAAAAPANAVTPDGARPAVLPDVQAQAASSGSRVAQVPLDQIDENPYQTRQHFDNQALQELADSIRANGVVQPVVVRPTPAGRYLLILGERRCRASKLAGKTAIPAIVRSVSDQQAAEMTVVENLQRQDLNCLEQANAFARLSREFGLTQEQIGQRTGMARESVSNYMRLLKLPAMVQHYLGEGKLGFSEGRVLLQLTDPEQILRI
;
A
#
# COMPACT_ATOMS: atom_id res chain seq x y z
N MET A 1 -19.86 64.67 -5.08
CA MET A 1 -21.22 65.06 -4.64
C MET A 1 -22.14 64.10 -5.37
N GLU A 2 -22.83 63.15 -4.75
CA GLU A 2 -23.61 63.25 -3.52
C GLU A 2 -23.82 61.86 -2.90
N ASN A 3 -23.69 61.81 -1.58
CA ASN A 3 -24.09 60.72 -0.68
C ASN A 3 -25.57 60.87 -0.33
N VAL A 4 -26.35 59.77 -0.36
CA VAL A 4 -27.53 59.54 0.52
C VAL A 4 -27.69 58.01 0.63
N ALA A 5 -27.23 57.34 1.68
CA ALA A 5 -27.75 57.24 3.06
C ALA A 5 -29.03 56.39 3.20
N LEU A 6 -28.91 55.40 4.10
CA LEU A 6 -29.84 54.33 4.52
C LEU A 6 -31.17 54.83 5.10
N PRO A 7 -32.09 53.90 5.46
CA PRO A 7 -32.13 53.53 6.88
C PRO A 7 -32.24 52.03 7.20
N GLU A 8 -31.68 51.72 8.36
CA GLU A 8 -31.73 50.48 9.16
C GLU A 8 -33.10 50.11 9.74
N LYS A 9 -33.22 48.83 10.14
CA LYS A 9 -33.72 48.26 11.43
C LYS A 9 -34.52 46.97 11.17
N ALA A 10 -34.49 45.89 11.95
CA ALA A 10 -33.83 45.51 13.20
C ALA A 10 -33.92 43.96 13.30
N ALA A 11 -32.84 43.30 13.73
CA ALA A 11 -32.71 42.56 15.00
C ALA A 11 -33.74 41.46 15.31
N THR A 12 -33.26 40.21 15.32
CA THR A 12 -33.72 39.22 16.30
C THR A 12 -32.53 38.40 16.82
N ASP A 13 -32.26 38.61 18.11
CA ASP A 13 -31.35 37.90 19.00
C ASP A 13 -31.84 36.47 19.28
N ARG A 14 -30.96 35.46 19.17
CA ARG A 14 -31.06 34.19 19.92
C ARG A 14 -29.66 33.67 20.32
N ARG A 15 -29.12 34.29 21.37
CA ARG A 15 -28.52 33.69 22.59
C ARG A 15 -27.91 32.27 22.51
N ARG A 16 -26.59 32.25 22.76
CA ARG A 16 -25.83 31.49 23.77
C ARG A 16 -26.34 30.09 24.16
N ALA A 17 -25.58 29.06 23.77
CA ALA A 17 -25.39 27.82 24.54
C ALA A 17 -24.12 27.06 24.10
N LEU A 18 -22.93 27.62 24.37
CA LEU A 18 -21.71 26.82 24.50
C LEU A 18 -21.63 26.38 25.96
N GLY A 19 -22.10 25.17 26.24
CA GLY A 19 -22.17 24.60 27.58
C GLY A 19 -21.87 23.12 27.56
N ARG A 20 -20.69 22.77 28.09
CA ARG A 20 -20.36 21.52 28.81
C ARG A 20 -20.82 20.21 28.16
N GLY A 21 -19.96 19.59 27.36
CA GLY A 21 -20.24 18.23 26.87
C GLY A 21 -19.10 17.45 26.22
N LEU A 22 -17.84 17.89 26.30
CA LEU A 22 -16.72 17.20 25.64
C LEU A 22 -15.92 16.25 26.54
N GLU A 23 -16.28 16.10 27.82
CA GLU A 23 -15.57 15.24 28.78
C GLU A 23 -16.18 13.83 28.94
N SER A 24 -17.24 13.47 28.19
CA SER A 24 -17.96 12.20 28.37
C SER A 24 -17.77 11.17 27.24
N LEU A 25 -16.92 11.47 26.25
CA LEU A 25 -16.67 10.57 25.10
C LEU A 25 -15.27 9.93 25.10
N LEU A 26 -14.53 10.06 26.20
CA LEU A 26 -13.31 9.31 26.46
C LEU A 26 -13.63 8.18 27.46
N PRO A 27 -13.61 6.90 27.06
CA PRO A 27 -13.47 5.84 28.03
C PRO A 27 -12.01 5.81 28.52
N GLY A 28 -11.71 6.56 29.58
CA GLY A 28 -10.72 6.14 30.57
C GLY A 28 -11.31 4.95 31.34
N GLY A 29 -10.58 3.91 31.69
CA GLY A 29 -9.28 3.92 32.34
C GLY A 29 -9.39 2.92 33.50
N THR A 30 -9.17 1.64 33.21
CA THR A 30 -9.12 0.60 34.25
C THR A 30 -7.68 0.45 34.72
N ARG A 31 -7.37 1.28 35.72
CA ARG A 31 -6.56 0.99 36.92
C ARG A 31 -5.58 -0.20 36.83
N VAL A 32 -4.30 0.13 36.68
CA VAL A 32 -3.15 -0.73 37.03
C VAL A 32 -3.11 -0.91 38.54
N VAL A 33 -3.04 -2.16 38.99
CA VAL A 33 -2.63 -2.52 40.36
C VAL A 33 -1.26 -3.21 40.29
N PRO A 34 -0.26 -2.79 41.08
CA PRO A 34 0.98 -3.52 41.23
C PRO A 34 0.85 -4.53 42.38
N SER A 35 1.35 -5.76 42.21
CA SER A 35 1.63 -6.65 43.34
C SER A 35 3.02 -7.23 43.18
N ALA A 36 3.88 -6.88 44.13
CA ALA A 36 5.28 -7.24 44.22
C ALA A 36 5.49 -8.61 44.88
N ALA A 37 6.68 -9.15 44.63
CA ALA A 37 7.51 -9.97 45.52
C ALA A 37 7.03 -11.38 45.92
N ALA A 38 7.78 -12.39 45.44
CA ALA A 38 8.42 -13.40 46.30
C ALA A 38 9.34 -14.33 45.48
N ALA A 39 10.65 -14.10 45.59
CA ALA A 39 11.67 -15.16 45.68
C ALA A 39 12.10 -15.22 47.18
N PRO A 40 12.93 -16.17 47.68
CA PRO A 40 13.67 -17.24 47.00
C PRO A 40 13.65 -18.60 47.74
N ALA A 41 14.25 -19.65 47.14
CA ALA A 41 14.95 -20.70 47.91
C ALA A 41 15.89 -21.50 47.01
N ASN A 42 17.19 -21.34 47.24
CA ASN A 42 18.27 -22.19 46.77
C ASN A 42 18.17 -23.59 47.38
N ALA A 43 18.42 -24.62 46.58
CA ALA A 43 19.01 -25.87 47.05
C ALA A 43 20.01 -26.36 45.99
N VAL A 44 21.29 -26.27 46.35
CA VAL A 44 22.42 -26.89 45.67
C VAL A 44 22.53 -28.34 46.15
N THR A 45 22.73 -29.29 45.24
CA THR A 45 23.74 -30.36 45.37
C THR A 45 24.15 -30.90 44.00
N PRO A 46 25.38 -31.44 43.88
CA PRO A 46 26.04 -31.77 42.60
C PRO A 46 25.93 -33.27 42.29
N ASP A 47 25.98 -33.67 41.02
CA ASP A 47 26.96 -34.67 40.58
C ASP A 47 27.07 -34.71 39.04
N GLY A 48 28.27 -35.05 38.57
CA GLY A 48 28.72 -34.91 37.21
C GLY A 48 28.19 -35.95 36.22
N ALA A 49 28.16 -35.55 34.94
CA ALA A 49 28.66 -36.33 33.80
C ALA A 49 28.48 -35.50 32.51
N ARG A 50 29.60 -35.12 31.88
CA ARG A 50 29.67 -34.89 30.42
C ARG A 50 29.62 -36.26 29.72
N PRO A 51 29.43 -36.39 28.38
CA PRO A 51 29.42 -35.36 27.32
C PRO A 51 28.33 -35.54 26.24
N ALA A 52 28.07 -34.51 25.44
CA ALA A 52 27.91 -34.59 23.97
C ALA A 52 27.50 -33.21 23.43
N VAL A 53 28.42 -32.53 22.77
CA VAL A 53 28.14 -31.28 22.05
C VAL A 53 27.95 -31.65 20.58
N LEU A 54 26.70 -31.60 20.12
CA LEU A 54 26.34 -31.47 18.72
C LEU A 54 25.43 -30.24 18.65
N PRO A 55 25.67 -29.29 17.73
CA PRO A 55 24.89 -28.06 17.70
C PRO A 55 23.47 -28.35 17.22
N ASP A 56 22.50 -28.15 18.13
CA ASP A 56 21.10 -28.05 17.79
C ASP A 56 20.89 -26.95 16.75
N VAL A 57 20.67 -27.36 15.51
CA VAL A 57 19.91 -26.59 14.53
C VAL A 57 18.49 -26.45 15.08
N GLN A 58 18.30 -25.48 15.98
CA GLN A 58 16.99 -25.04 16.41
C GLN A 58 16.32 -24.34 15.23
N ALA A 59 15.63 -25.15 14.43
CA ALA A 59 14.52 -24.74 13.60
C ALA A 59 13.48 -24.10 14.53
N GLN A 60 13.61 -22.80 14.75
CA GLN A 60 12.65 -22.03 15.50
C GLN A 60 11.35 -21.95 14.69
N ALA A 61 10.36 -22.67 15.23
CA ALA A 61 8.96 -22.63 14.84
C ALA A 61 8.51 -21.20 14.53
N ALA A 62 7.89 -21.05 13.36
CA ALA A 62 7.40 -19.82 12.82
C ALA A 62 6.34 -19.20 13.74
N SER A 63 6.77 -18.22 14.53
CA SER A 63 5.90 -17.12 14.95
C SER A 63 5.44 -16.41 13.67
N SER A 64 4.13 -16.45 13.39
CA SER A 64 3.47 -15.69 12.32
C SER A 64 3.48 -14.17 12.60
N GLY A 65 4.67 -13.63 12.82
CA GLY A 65 5.00 -12.22 12.76
C GLY A 65 5.95 -12.07 11.59
N SER A 66 5.63 -11.18 10.67
CA SER A 66 6.46 -10.80 9.53
C SER A 66 7.87 -10.41 10.00
N ARG A 67 8.80 -11.37 10.08
CA ARG A 67 10.19 -11.12 10.49
C ARG A 67 10.88 -10.31 9.39
N VAL A 68 11.45 -9.17 9.78
CA VAL A 68 12.32 -8.39 8.91
C VAL A 68 13.68 -9.07 8.90
N ALA A 69 14.13 -9.48 7.72
CA ALA A 69 15.44 -10.08 7.48
C ALA A 69 16.32 -9.12 6.68
N GLN A 70 17.64 -9.19 6.84
CA GLN A 70 18.57 -8.49 5.97
C GLN A 70 18.83 -9.33 4.74
N VAL A 71 18.47 -8.83 3.55
CA VAL A 71 18.60 -9.55 2.28
C VAL A 71 19.70 -8.88 1.45
N PRO A 72 20.69 -9.63 0.92
CA PRO A 72 21.70 -9.09 0.02
C PRO A 72 21.07 -8.52 -1.25
N LEU A 73 21.45 -7.29 -1.63
CA LEU A 73 20.87 -6.61 -2.79
C LEU A 73 21.17 -7.33 -4.11
N ASP A 74 22.29 -8.05 -4.19
CA ASP A 74 22.70 -8.83 -5.38
C ASP A 74 21.82 -10.06 -5.63
N GLN A 75 21.08 -10.49 -4.60
CA GLN A 75 20.14 -11.60 -4.67
C GLN A 75 18.70 -11.15 -4.93
N ILE A 76 18.45 -9.84 -5.03
CA ILE A 76 17.11 -9.28 -5.26
C ILE A 76 16.92 -8.99 -6.76
N ASP A 77 16.04 -9.75 -7.37
CA ASP A 77 15.57 -9.57 -8.74
C ASP A 77 14.42 -8.57 -8.80
N GLU A 78 14.43 -7.76 -9.85
CA GLU A 78 13.37 -6.80 -10.16
C GLU A 78 12.14 -7.53 -10.68
N ASN A 79 10.97 -6.94 -10.45
CA ASN A 79 9.71 -7.60 -10.77
C ASN A 79 9.21 -7.14 -12.14
N PRO A 80 8.99 -8.07 -13.10
CA PRO A 80 8.59 -7.73 -14.45
C PRO A 80 7.21 -7.07 -14.52
N TYR A 81 6.42 -7.15 -13.45
CA TYR A 81 5.09 -6.55 -13.36
C TYR A 81 5.11 -5.10 -12.85
N GLN A 82 6.28 -4.54 -12.60
CA GLN A 82 6.43 -3.13 -12.24
C GLN A 82 6.28 -2.25 -13.48
N THR A 83 5.33 -1.32 -13.45
CA THR A 83 5.00 -0.44 -14.57
C THR A 83 5.71 0.91 -14.51
N ARG A 84 6.40 1.26 -13.41
CA ARG A 84 7.20 2.49 -13.33
C ARG A 84 8.47 2.35 -14.18
N GLN A 85 8.44 2.87 -15.39
CA GLN A 85 9.64 2.96 -16.24
C GLN A 85 10.39 4.30 -16.06
N HIS A 86 9.70 5.34 -15.60
CA HIS A 86 10.29 6.66 -15.37
C HIS A 86 10.47 6.92 -13.87
N PHE A 87 11.74 6.98 -13.45
CA PHE A 87 12.13 7.49 -12.14
C PHE A 87 12.76 8.87 -12.33
N ASP A 88 12.32 9.82 -11.50
CA ASP A 88 13.05 11.06 -11.34
C ASP A 88 14.39 10.76 -10.65
N ASN A 89 15.47 10.91 -11.40
CA ASN A 89 16.82 10.65 -10.92
C ASN A 89 17.20 11.55 -9.75
N GLN A 90 16.69 12.78 -9.69
CA GLN A 90 16.98 13.70 -8.59
C GLN A 90 16.32 13.22 -7.30
N ALA A 91 15.01 12.93 -7.34
CA ALA A 91 14.28 12.39 -6.18
C ALA A 91 14.79 11.01 -5.73
N LEU A 92 15.38 10.23 -6.64
CA LEU A 92 16.03 8.96 -6.31
C LEU A 92 17.37 9.18 -5.60
N GLN A 93 18.16 10.16 -6.04
CA GLN A 93 19.42 10.53 -5.41
C GLN A 93 19.22 11.08 -4.00
N GLU A 94 18.23 11.96 -3.81
CA GLU A 94 17.85 12.48 -2.48
C GLU A 94 17.46 11.33 -1.53
N LEU A 95 16.72 10.33 -2.02
CA LEU A 95 16.38 9.14 -1.25
C LEU A 95 17.63 8.30 -0.92
N ALA A 96 18.56 8.16 -1.86
CA ALA A 96 19.81 7.44 -1.64
C ALA A 96 20.68 8.13 -0.57
N ASP A 97 20.76 9.46 -0.59
CA ASP A 97 21.49 10.25 0.41
C ASP A 97 20.85 10.12 1.79
N SER A 98 19.51 10.14 1.86
CA SER A 98 18.77 9.87 3.09
C SER A 98 19.00 8.45 3.62
N ILE A 99 19.00 7.44 2.75
CA ILE A 99 19.32 6.04 3.11
C ILE A 99 20.77 5.89 3.57
N ARG A 100 21.70 6.69 3.02
CA ARG A 100 23.10 6.69 3.48
C ARG A 100 23.22 7.21 4.91
N ALA A 101 22.50 8.28 5.24
CA ALA A 101 22.51 8.90 6.56
C ALA A 101 21.75 8.09 7.63
N ASN A 102 20.51 7.68 7.33
CA ASN A 102 19.58 7.13 8.32
C ASN A 102 19.31 5.62 8.15
N GLY A 103 19.82 5.01 7.08
CA GLY A 103 19.46 3.65 6.71
C GLY A 103 18.05 3.57 6.11
N VAL A 104 17.60 2.34 5.87
CA VAL A 104 16.27 2.08 5.31
C VAL A 104 15.27 1.93 6.44
N VAL A 105 14.43 2.95 6.63
CA VAL A 105 13.42 3.00 7.70
C VAL A 105 12.28 2.00 7.48
N GLN A 106 11.80 1.90 6.25
CA GLN A 106 10.70 0.99 5.90
C GLN A 106 11.22 -0.19 5.08
N PRO A 107 11.05 -1.43 5.55
CA PRO A 107 11.55 -2.60 4.85
C PRO A 107 10.85 -2.81 3.50
N VAL A 108 11.56 -3.42 2.56
CA VAL A 108 11.00 -3.85 1.27
C VAL A 108 10.27 -5.18 1.43
N VAL A 109 9.36 -5.55 0.51
CA VAL A 109 8.68 -6.85 0.55
C VAL A 109 9.24 -7.72 -0.56
N VAL A 110 9.70 -8.92 -0.22
CA VAL A 110 10.31 -9.85 -1.18
C VAL A 110 9.72 -11.24 -1.05
N ARG A 111 9.81 -12.01 -2.14
CA ARG A 111 9.43 -13.42 -2.24
C ARG A 111 10.67 -14.28 -2.47
N PRO A 112 10.88 -15.39 -1.75
CA PRO A 112 11.94 -16.33 -2.10
C PRO A 112 11.59 -17.08 -3.39
N THR A 113 12.56 -17.25 -4.30
CA THR A 113 12.43 -18.05 -5.52
C THR A 113 13.08 -19.42 -5.34
N PRO A 114 12.69 -20.44 -6.12
CA PRO A 114 13.30 -21.78 -6.05
C PRO A 114 14.81 -21.81 -6.29
N ALA A 115 15.35 -20.79 -7.00
CA ALA A 115 16.78 -20.64 -7.27
C ALA A 115 17.58 -20.06 -6.09
N GLY A 116 16.95 -19.86 -4.92
CA GLY A 116 17.60 -19.24 -3.75
C GLY A 116 17.80 -17.73 -3.88
N ARG A 117 17.12 -17.08 -4.84
CA ARG A 117 17.09 -15.62 -5.01
C ARG A 117 15.79 -15.04 -4.45
N TYR A 118 15.66 -13.72 -4.46
CA TYR A 118 14.49 -13.01 -3.97
C TYR A 118 13.88 -12.16 -5.08
N LEU A 119 12.57 -12.26 -5.29
CA LEU A 119 11.84 -11.37 -6.20
C LEU A 119 11.24 -10.20 -5.41
N LEU A 120 11.46 -8.98 -5.87
CA LEU A 120 10.94 -7.78 -5.22
C LEU A 120 9.44 -7.60 -5.47
N ILE A 121 8.60 -7.68 -4.43
CA ILE A 121 7.16 -7.39 -4.57
C ILE A 121 6.94 -5.88 -4.44
N LEU A 122 7.39 -5.27 -3.32
CA LEU A 122 7.15 -3.86 -3.00
C LEU A 122 8.44 -3.13 -2.62
N GLY A 123 8.52 -1.84 -2.96
CA GLY A 123 9.60 -0.95 -2.52
C GLY A 123 10.74 -0.78 -3.52
N GLU A 124 10.44 -0.77 -4.82
CA GLU A 124 11.41 -0.60 -5.92
C GLU A 124 12.35 0.60 -5.73
N ARG A 125 11.78 1.78 -5.43
CA ARG A 125 12.55 3.00 -5.19
C ARG A 125 13.56 2.83 -4.06
N ARG A 126 13.21 2.09 -3.00
CA ARG A 126 14.11 1.83 -1.87
C ARG A 126 15.20 0.85 -2.23
N CYS A 127 14.87 -0.21 -2.97
CA CYS A 127 15.85 -1.16 -3.49
C CYS A 127 16.88 -0.43 -4.36
N ARG A 128 16.42 0.37 -5.33
CA ARG A 128 17.28 1.14 -6.24
C ARG A 128 18.11 2.21 -5.53
N ALA A 129 17.50 2.98 -4.64
CA ALA A 129 18.23 3.97 -3.83
C ALA A 129 19.24 3.32 -2.87
N SER A 130 18.98 2.10 -2.38
CA SER A 130 19.94 1.37 -1.55
C SER A 130 21.15 0.87 -2.33
N LYS A 131 20.95 0.46 -3.59
CA LYS A 131 22.04 0.18 -4.55
C LYS A 131 22.88 1.43 -4.79
N LEU A 132 22.25 2.59 -5.03
CA LEU A 132 22.95 3.88 -5.20
C LEU A 132 23.65 4.38 -3.94
N ALA A 133 23.10 4.06 -2.76
CA ALA A 133 23.72 4.38 -1.47
C ALA A 133 24.93 3.49 -1.15
N GLY A 134 25.23 2.47 -1.97
CA GLY A 134 26.36 1.55 -1.77
C GLY A 134 26.13 0.55 -0.64
N LYS A 135 24.87 0.23 -0.30
CA LYS A 135 24.56 -0.80 0.70
C LYS A 135 24.77 -2.19 0.10
N THR A 136 25.14 -3.15 0.93
CA THR A 136 25.28 -4.58 0.54
C THR A 136 23.99 -5.36 0.80
N ALA A 137 23.23 -4.98 1.83
CA ALA A 137 21.97 -5.60 2.19
C ALA A 137 20.90 -4.55 2.50
N ILE A 138 19.64 -4.96 2.38
CA ILE A 138 18.46 -4.14 2.65
C ILE A 138 17.51 -4.89 3.60
N PRO A 139 16.89 -4.21 4.59
CA PRO A 139 15.86 -4.83 5.41
C PRO A 139 14.64 -5.17 4.54
N ALA A 140 14.25 -6.44 4.57
CA ALA A 140 13.18 -6.98 3.77
C ALA A 140 12.26 -7.90 4.58
N ILE A 141 10.98 -7.85 4.28
CA ILE A 141 9.96 -8.78 4.74
C ILE A 141 9.87 -9.90 3.72
N VAL A 142 10.25 -11.11 4.12
CA VAL A 142 10.18 -12.29 3.26
C VAL A 142 8.77 -12.89 3.37
N ARG A 143 8.04 -12.94 2.25
CA ARG A 143 6.73 -13.58 2.15
C ARG A 143 6.79 -14.80 1.24
N SER A 144 6.50 -15.97 1.80
CA SER A 144 6.37 -17.22 1.04
C SER A 144 5.01 -17.27 0.35
N VAL A 145 4.91 -16.67 -0.83
CA VAL A 145 3.70 -16.64 -1.67
C VAL A 145 3.99 -17.20 -3.05
N SER A 146 2.95 -17.62 -3.79
CA SER A 146 3.12 -18.08 -5.17
C SER A 146 3.50 -16.93 -6.12
N ASP A 147 4.00 -17.24 -7.31
CA ASP A 147 4.33 -16.22 -8.32
C ASP A 147 3.09 -15.40 -8.69
N GLN A 148 1.97 -16.09 -8.83
CA GLN A 148 0.67 -15.49 -9.10
C GLN A 148 0.24 -14.55 -7.95
N GLN A 149 0.38 -14.96 -6.70
CA GLN A 149 0.05 -14.09 -5.55
C GLN A 149 0.98 -12.88 -5.44
N ALA A 150 2.27 -13.05 -5.75
CA ALA A 150 3.22 -11.93 -5.76
C ALA A 150 2.89 -10.91 -6.85
N ALA A 151 2.57 -11.38 -8.06
CA ALA A 151 2.12 -10.53 -9.16
C ALA A 151 0.80 -9.83 -8.81
N GLU A 152 -0.15 -10.52 -8.18
CA GLU A 152 -1.39 -9.94 -7.70
C GLU A 152 -1.16 -8.80 -6.71
N MET A 153 -0.33 -9.04 -5.67
CA MET A 153 0.02 -8.01 -4.68
C MET A 153 0.70 -6.80 -5.32
N THR A 154 1.51 -7.03 -6.36
CA THR A 154 2.17 -5.95 -7.13
C THR A 154 1.14 -5.11 -7.88
N VAL A 155 0.14 -5.74 -8.51
CA VAL A 155 -0.93 -5.03 -9.22
C VAL A 155 -1.81 -4.24 -8.24
N VAL A 156 -2.15 -4.83 -7.09
CA VAL A 156 -2.98 -4.16 -6.06
C VAL A 156 -2.25 -2.94 -5.48
N GLU A 157 -0.96 -3.03 -5.17
CA GLU A 157 -0.22 -1.86 -4.66
C GLU A 157 -0.09 -0.76 -5.72
N ASN A 158 0.21 -1.12 -6.96
CA ASN A 158 0.24 -0.16 -8.06
C ASN A 158 -1.11 0.56 -8.19
N LEU A 159 -2.21 -0.17 -8.03
CA LEU A 159 -3.57 0.36 -8.10
C LEU A 159 -3.93 1.32 -6.96
N GLN A 160 -3.33 1.17 -5.77
CA GLN A 160 -3.55 2.07 -4.63
C GLN A 160 -2.84 3.42 -4.78
N ARG A 161 -2.13 3.65 -5.89
CA ARG A 161 -1.47 4.91 -6.16
C ARG A 161 -2.48 5.99 -6.57
N GLN A 162 -2.23 7.20 -6.10
CA GLN A 162 -3.11 8.36 -6.34
C GLN A 162 -2.98 8.96 -7.74
N ASP A 163 -1.96 8.58 -8.51
CA ASP A 163 -1.62 9.18 -9.80
C ASP A 163 -2.10 8.37 -11.03
N LEU A 164 -2.92 7.32 -10.83
CA LEU A 164 -3.40 6.49 -11.92
C LEU A 164 -4.55 7.12 -12.70
N ASN A 165 -4.44 7.12 -14.03
CA ASN A 165 -5.54 7.54 -14.90
C ASN A 165 -6.67 6.49 -14.92
N CYS A 166 -7.86 6.89 -15.39
CA CYS A 166 -9.04 6.03 -15.37
C CYS A 166 -8.87 4.75 -16.20
N LEU A 167 -8.10 4.82 -17.30
CA LEU A 167 -7.83 3.67 -18.15
C LEU A 167 -6.84 2.69 -17.50
N GLU A 168 -5.81 3.19 -16.81
CA GLU A 168 -4.86 2.39 -16.06
C GLU A 168 -5.55 1.64 -14.92
N GLN A 169 -6.43 2.31 -14.17
CA GLN A 169 -7.25 1.67 -13.16
C GLN A 169 -8.13 0.56 -13.77
N ALA A 170 -8.81 0.85 -14.88
CA ALA A 170 -9.64 -0.12 -15.60
C ALA A 170 -8.83 -1.34 -16.06
N ASN A 171 -7.64 -1.12 -16.63
CA ASN A 171 -6.74 -2.18 -17.06
C ASN A 171 -6.23 -3.01 -15.87
N ALA A 172 -5.87 -2.37 -14.75
CA ALA A 172 -5.46 -3.07 -13.53
C ALA A 172 -6.58 -3.97 -12.99
N PHE A 173 -7.82 -3.48 -12.94
CA PHE A 173 -8.98 -4.31 -12.54
C PHE A 173 -9.23 -5.47 -13.50
N ALA A 174 -9.18 -5.22 -14.81
CA ALA A 174 -9.35 -6.26 -15.81
C ALA A 174 -8.26 -7.33 -15.72
N ARG A 175 -7.03 -6.91 -15.43
CA ARG A 175 -5.89 -7.78 -15.20
C ARG A 175 -6.09 -8.64 -13.95
N LEU A 176 -6.48 -8.04 -12.83
CA LEU A 176 -6.86 -8.75 -11.59
C LEU A 176 -7.94 -9.81 -11.83
N SER A 177 -8.92 -9.52 -12.67
CA SER A 177 -9.98 -10.48 -12.98
C SER A 177 -9.52 -11.59 -13.94
N ARG A 178 -8.81 -11.26 -15.03
CA ARG A 178 -8.43 -12.21 -16.08
C ARG A 178 -7.24 -13.10 -15.71
N GLU A 179 -6.18 -12.53 -15.14
CA GLU A 179 -4.94 -13.26 -14.82
C GLU A 179 -5.00 -13.96 -13.46
N PHE A 180 -5.76 -13.41 -12.52
CA PHE A 180 -5.81 -13.90 -11.13
C PHE A 180 -7.19 -14.47 -10.74
N GLY A 181 -8.15 -14.48 -11.66
CA GLY A 181 -9.46 -15.09 -11.46
C GLY A 181 -10.31 -14.38 -10.39
N LEU A 182 -9.98 -13.14 -10.04
CA LEU A 182 -10.67 -12.44 -8.95
C LEU A 182 -12.04 -11.93 -9.41
N THR A 183 -13.02 -12.08 -8.54
CA THR A 183 -14.35 -11.48 -8.74
C THR A 183 -14.29 -9.97 -8.49
N GLN A 184 -15.21 -9.22 -9.07
CA GLN A 184 -15.32 -7.77 -8.84
C GLN A 184 -15.48 -7.42 -7.34
N GLU A 185 -16.10 -8.31 -6.57
CA GLU A 185 -16.26 -8.18 -5.13
C GLU A 185 -14.93 -8.36 -4.39
N GLN A 186 -14.17 -9.40 -4.71
CA GLN A 186 -12.84 -9.64 -4.12
C GLN A 186 -11.86 -8.51 -4.45
N ILE A 187 -11.90 -8.01 -5.68
CA ILE A 187 -11.11 -6.85 -6.12
C ILE A 187 -11.48 -5.62 -5.28
N GLY A 188 -12.78 -5.36 -5.11
CA GLY A 188 -13.27 -4.26 -4.27
C GLY A 188 -12.77 -4.35 -2.83
N GLN A 189 -12.87 -5.53 -2.21
CA GLN A 189 -12.39 -5.77 -0.85
C GLN A 189 -10.88 -5.52 -0.69
N ARG A 190 -10.06 -5.95 -1.66
CA ARG A 190 -8.59 -5.78 -1.61
C ARG A 190 -8.14 -4.35 -1.89
N THR A 191 -8.92 -3.60 -2.65
CA THR A 191 -8.60 -2.23 -3.07
C THR A 191 -9.28 -1.17 -2.23
N GLY A 192 -10.23 -1.55 -1.37
CA GLY A 192 -11.04 -0.62 -0.57
C GLY A 192 -12.14 0.08 -1.39
N MET A 193 -12.48 -0.44 -2.57
CA MET A 193 -13.48 0.13 -3.47
C MET A 193 -14.79 -0.67 -3.47
N ALA A 194 -15.90 0.01 -3.75
CA ALA A 194 -17.18 -0.66 -3.97
C ALA A 194 -17.13 -1.54 -5.23
N ARG A 195 -17.77 -2.71 -5.18
CA ARG A 195 -17.89 -3.65 -6.32
C ARG A 195 -18.40 -2.94 -7.58
N GLU A 196 -19.38 -2.06 -7.43
CA GLU A 196 -20.00 -1.29 -8.50
C GLU A 196 -18.99 -0.37 -9.18
N SER A 197 -18.07 0.22 -8.40
CA SER A 197 -17.01 1.09 -8.92
C SER A 197 -16.04 0.29 -9.78
N VAL A 198 -15.57 -0.87 -9.27
CA VAL A 198 -14.71 -1.80 -10.03
C VAL A 198 -15.38 -2.20 -11.35
N SER A 199 -16.67 -2.55 -11.30
CA SER A 199 -17.46 -2.88 -12.49
C SER A 199 -17.52 -1.74 -13.50
N ASN A 200 -17.75 -0.51 -13.05
CA ASN A 200 -17.83 0.67 -13.91
C ASN A 200 -16.50 0.97 -14.60
N TYR A 201 -15.37 0.88 -13.89
CA TYR A 201 -14.05 1.03 -14.49
C TYR A 201 -13.80 -0.04 -15.56
N MET A 202 -14.06 -1.32 -15.26
CA MET A 202 -13.90 -2.39 -16.24
C MET A 202 -14.75 -2.20 -17.49
N ARG A 203 -15.93 -1.56 -17.38
CA ARG A 203 -16.77 -1.25 -18.54
C ARG A 203 -16.14 -0.23 -19.48
N LEU A 204 -15.27 0.67 -19.00
CA LEU A 204 -14.60 1.66 -19.85
C LEU A 204 -13.73 0.99 -20.94
N LEU A 205 -13.22 -0.22 -20.69
CA LEU A 205 -12.48 -1.01 -21.68
C LEU A 205 -13.34 -1.51 -22.86
N LYS A 206 -14.65 -1.32 -22.80
CA LYS A 206 -15.57 -1.60 -23.91
C LYS A 206 -15.74 -0.42 -24.87
N LEU A 207 -15.25 0.77 -24.50
CA LEU A 207 -15.31 1.96 -25.35
C LEU A 207 -14.42 1.79 -26.59
N PRO A 208 -14.68 2.51 -27.69
CA PRO A 208 -13.79 2.54 -28.85
C PRO A 208 -12.35 2.93 -28.49
N ALA A 209 -11.38 2.39 -29.23
CA ALA A 209 -9.95 2.61 -28.95
C ALA A 209 -9.54 4.08 -28.86
N MET A 210 -10.15 4.95 -29.68
CA MET A 210 -9.89 6.39 -29.66
C MET A 210 -10.31 7.04 -28.34
N VAL A 211 -11.45 6.62 -27.77
CA VAL A 211 -11.91 7.12 -26.47
C VAL A 211 -11.05 6.58 -25.33
N GLN A 212 -10.66 5.31 -25.41
CA GLN A 212 -9.70 4.73 -24.45
C GLN A 212 -8.38 5.52 -24.47
N HIS A 213 -7.88 5.86 -25.65
CA HIS A 213 -6.68 6.69 -25.78
C HIS A 213 -6.83 8.04 -25.07
N TYR A 214 -7.94 8.76 -25.29
CA TYR A 214 -8.20 10.03 -24.59
C TYR A 214 -8.38 9.90 -23.07
N LEU A 215 -8.94 8.79 -22.58
CA LEU A 215 -9.01 8.46 -21.15
C LEU A 215 -7.60 8.19 -20.57
N GLY A 216 -6.73 7.55 -21.35
CA GLY A 216 -5.35 7.28 -20.97
C GLY A 216 -4.47 8.53 -20.94
N GLU A 217 -4.71 9.47 -21.85
CA GLU A 217 -4.04 10.79 -21.85
C GLU A 217 -4.60 11.76 -20.79
N GLY A 218 -5.69 11.39 -20.11
CA GLY A 218 -6.37 12.26 -19.15
C GLY A 218 -7.15 13.43 -19.77
N LYS A 219 -7.36 13.42 -21.09
CA LYS A 219 -8.22 14.39 -21.80
C LYS A 219 -9.70 14.19 -21.50
N LEU A 220 -10.08 12.94 -21.17
CA LEU A 220 -11.39 12.57 -20.67
C LEU A 220 -11.24 11.98 -19.28
N GLY A 221 -12.18 12.30 -18.39
CA GLY A 221 -12.27 11.72 -17.07
C GLY A 221 -13.22 10.52 -17.02
N PHE A 222 -13.35 9.96 -15.82
CA PHE A 222 -14.22 8.82 -15.56
C PHE A 222 -15.69 9.12 -15.86
N SER A 223 -16.15 10.31 -15.50
CA SER A 223 -17.54 10.75 -15.67
C SER A 223 -17.92 10.83 -17.14
N GLU A 224 -17.06 11.44 -17.96
CA GLU A 224 -17.24 11.55 -19.41
C GLU A 224 -17.26 10.16 -20.05
N GLY A 225 -16.30 9.30 -19.69
CA GLY A 225 -16.27 7.91 -20.16
C GLY A 225 -17.53 7.13 -19.81
N ARG A 226 -18.12 7.35 -18.62
CA ARG A 226 -19.40 6.74 -18.23
C ARG A 226 -20.59 7.23 -19.04
N VAL A 227 -20.61 8.49 -19.45
CA VAL A 227 -21.66 9.03 -20.32
C VAL A 227 -21.56 8.39 -21.70
N LEU A 228 -20.35 8.29 -22.25
CA LEU A 228 -20.11 7.65 -23.55
C LEU A 228 -20.51 6.17 -23.57
N LEU A 229 -20.40 5.46 -22.44
CA LEU A 229 -20.87 4.07 -22.30
C LEU A 229 -22.39 3.88 -22.41
N GLN A 230 -23.18 4.97 -22.34
CA GLN A 230 -24.63 4.91 -22.54
C GLN A 230 -25.02 5.00 -24.02
N LEU A 231 -24.10 5.46 -24.87
CA LEU A 231 -24.31 5.53 -26.31
C LEU A 231 -24.06 4.14 -26.90
N THR A 232 -25.08 3.58 -27.54
CA THR A 232 -25.02 2.23 -28.12
C THR A 232 -24.21 2.17 -29.41
N ASP A 233 -24.03 3.32 -30.08
CA ASP A 233 -23.41 3.42 -31.40
C ASP A 233 -21.96 3.96 -31.32
N PRO A 234 -20.95 3.15 -31.71
CA PRO A 234 -19.56 3.58 -31.78
C PRO A 234 -19.33 4.81 -32.67
N GLU A 235 -20.08 4.99 -33.75
CA GLU A 235 -19.90 6.16 -34.63
C GLU A 235 -20.40 7.46 -34.00
N GLN A 236 -21.45 7.38 -33.17
CA GLN A 236 -21.95 8.54 -32.43
C GLN A 236 -20.96 8.96 -31.34
N ILE A 237 -20.31 7.99 -30.69
CA ILE A 237 -19.28 8.23 -29.67
C ILE A 237 -18.07 8.97 -30.26
N LEU A 238 -17.69 8.69 -31.51
CA LEU A 238 -16.52 9.31 -32.16
C LEU A 238 -16.82 10.69 -32.77
N ARG A 239 -18.09 11.08 -32.89
CA ARG A 239 -18.51 12.37 -33.47
C ARG A 239 -18.63 13.50 -32.44
N ILE A 240 -18.63 13.16 -31.14
CA ILE A 240 -18.67 14.11 -30.01
C ILE A 240 -17.24 14.49 -29.63
#